data_AF-A0AB74UB59-F1
#
_entry.id   AF-A0AB74UB59-F1
#
_cell.length_a   1.000
_cell.length_b   1.000
_cell.length_c   1.000
_cell.angle_alpha   90.00
_cell.angle_beta   90.00
_cell.angle_gamma   90.00
#
_symmetry.space_group_name_H-M   'P 1'
#
loop_
_entity.id
_entity.type
_entity.pdbx_description
1 polymer ?
#
loop_
_entity_poly.entity_id
_entity_poly.type
_entity_poly.pdbx_seq_one_letter_code
_entity_poly.pdbx_strand_id
1 'polypeptide(L)'
;MTAWNKLLVATTRLLDLHDSAHEPGSPFVQVTQEQRRGLRDGYWLDLGCLLLDYLLEVDFATNSAFVTQRRCLAHLRGEYPSLPADDLSFVINLLATPSEIHYREWQAGPAGDELAPGERSVRSTKRTALIEKQGQTGQVRLTPSGRQAVTLASQVEDLLYSEYDAAKVVAALSRGDYARVPDITQQILMAIRALTQELRRVRENPTHEGKLAALEENERHYHNALSTIQNTLLSARAQLAAPGVAEHFAHWAEQQETEWDLRMLSGAIGRVLNAIENLSRRLSELLSDIAEGRIQSMGVIDFAGLAQRLLLAPPPQRLQDAVVARMMPLGTQVAMPRVETLLPLVETRRAERSGAALVFDEAGDRPGADPLLARYLKARGPALRQRLRQAPLSLPEALREGWHRFDDEALDCLPQLLNTFVDTQLLDDHLSVGIDDTPFAIELPDGRRIEGAVTPSLRVRETTMPDQDV
;
A
#
# COMPACT_ATOMS: atom_id res chain seq x y z
N MET A 1 4.68 -17.92 -5.02
CA MET A 1 3.39 -17.36 -5.50
C MET A 1 3.33 -17.57 -7.01
N THR A 2 2.29 -18.24 -7.52
CA THR A 2 2.12 -18.51 -8.95
C THR A 2 1.80 -17.24 -9.75
N ALA A 3 2.13 -17.20 -11.05
CA ALA A 3 1.82 -16.07 -11.94
C ALA A 3 0.32 -15.74 -11.97
N TRP A 4 -0.52 -16.78 -11.92
CA TRP A 4 -1.99 -16.69 -11.82
C TRP A 4 -2.47 -15.90 -10.61
N ASN A 5 -1.83 -16.05 -9.45
CA ASN A 5 -2.22 -15.30 -8.25
C ASN A 5 -1.98 -13.80 -8.44
N LYS A 6 -0.87 -13.41 -9.06
CA LYS A 6 -0.57 -12.00 -9.34
C LYS A 6 -1.58 -11.39 -10.32
N LEU A 7 -1.96 -12.13 -11.35
CA LEU A 7 -2.96 -11.70 -12.32
C LEU A 7 -4.34 -11.53 -11.66
N LEU A 8 -4.78 -12.51 -10.87
CA LEU A 8 -6.03 -12.43 -10.13
C LEU A 8 -6.04 -11.21 -9.18
N VAL A 9 -4.99 -11.03 -8.39
CA VAL A 9 -4.87 -9.90 -7.46
C VAL A 9 -4.93 -8.55 -8.19
N ALA A 10 -4.35 -8.45 -9.38
CA ALA A 10 -4.34 -7.23 -10.18
C ALA A 10 -5.67 -6.94 -10.91
N THR A 11 -6.50 -7.95 -11.17
CA THR A 11 -7.69 -7.81 -12.02
C THR A 11 -9.01 -7.93 -11.27
N THR A 12 -9.03 -8.55 -10.08
CA THR A 12 -10.28 -8.81 -9.32
C THR A 12 -11.08 -7.53 -9.10
N ARG A 13 -10.42 -6.43 -8.69
CA ARG A 13 -11.13 -5.17 -8.44
C ARG A 13 -11.66 -4.47 -9.69
N LEU A 14 -11.11 -4.77 -10.86
CA LEU A 14 -11.66 -4.30 -12.13
C LEU A 14 -12.93 -5.07 -12.50
N LEU A 15 -12.96 -6.37 -12.22
CA LEU A 15 -14.18 -7.19 -12.36
C LEU A 15 -15.28 -6.71 -11.41
N ASP A 16 -14.93 -6.47 -10.14
CA ASP A 16 -15.85 -5.95 -9.14
C ASP A 16 -16.41 -4.58 -9.56
N LEU A 17 -15.57 -3.73 -10.16
CA LEU A 17 -15.97 -2.43 -10.69
C LEU A 17 -16.92 -2.55 -11.89
N HIS A 18 -16.62 -3.45 -12.82
CA HIS A 18 -17.48 -3.74 -13.97
C HIS A 18 -18.86 -4.25 -13.55
N ASP A 19 -18.91 -5.16 -12.57
CA ASP A 19 -20.15 -5.79 -12.10
C ASP A 19 -20.93 -4.94 -11.08
N SER A 20 -20.43 -3.74 -10.77
CA SER A 20 -21.05 -2.79 -9.84
C SER A 20 -22.48 -2.44 -10.22
N ALA A 21 -23.40 -2.50 -9.24
CA ALA A 21 -24.78 -2.06 -9.38
C ALA A 21 -24.97 -0.57 -9.05
N HIS A 22 -23.89 0.22 -8.95
CA HIS A 22 -23.98 1.64 -8.65
C HIS A 22 -24.63 2.41 -9.80
N GLU A 23 -25.57 3.29 -9.46
CA GLU A 23 -26.29 4.13 -10.42
C GLU A 23 -25.46 5.40 -10.74
N PRO A 24 -25.25 5.74 -12.03
CA PRO A 24 -24.49 6.94 -12.39
C PRO A 24 -25.13 8.21 -11.82
N GLY A 25 -24.31 9.09 -11.25
CA GLY A 25 -24.73 10.33 -10.59
C GLY A 25 -25.31 10.15 -9.20
N SER A 26 -25.27 8.95 -8.62
CA SER A 26 -25.76 8.71 -7.27
C SER A 26 -24.83 9.31 -6.22
N PRO A 27 -25.36 9.98 -5.18
CA PRO A 27 -24.55 10.51 -4.08
C PRO A 27 -24.01 9.40 -3.15
N PHE A 28 -24.44 8.15 -3.34
CA PHE A 28 -24.03 7.02 -2.51
C PHE A 28 -22.68 6.44 -2.95
N VAL A 29 -21.60 7.04 -2.45
CA VAL A 29 -20.21 6.68 -2.83
C VAL A 29 -19.61 5.52 -2.01
N GLN A 30 -20.37 4.95 -1.07
CA GLN A 30 -19.87 3.87 -0.21
C GLN A 30 -19.95 2.51 -0.92
N VAL A 31 -18.96 1.66 -0.67
CA VAL A 31 -18.88 0.32 -1.25
C VAL A 31 -19.66 -0.66 -0.36
N THR A 32 -20.78 -1.17 -0.85
CA THR A 32 -21.56 -2.26 -0.22
C THR A 32 -21.26 -3.60 -0.89
N GLN A 33 -21.64 -4.71 -0.23
CA GLN A 33 -21.44 -6.05 -0.80
C GLN A 33 -22.08 -6.18 -2.18
N GLU A 34 -21.27 -6.63 -3.14
CA GLU A 34 -21.53 -6.59 -4.58
C GLU A 34 -22.73 -7.46 -4.98
N GLN A 35 -23.78 -6.84 -5.51
CA GLN A 35 -24.82 -7.53 -6.26
C GLN A 35 -24.44 -7.50 -7.74
N ARG A 36 -24.12 -8.66 -8.31
CA ARG A 36 -23.73 -8.80 -9.73
C ARG A 36 -24.91 -8.53 -10.66
N ARG A 37 -25.16 -7.26 -10.92
CA ARG A 37 -26.13 -6.81 -11.93
C ARG A 37 -25.45 -6.01 -13.02
N GLY A 38 -24.45 -5.19 -12.68
CA GLY A 38 -23.61 -4.41 -13.60
C GLY A 38 -24.38 -3.44 -14.51
N LEU A 39 -23.77 -2.32 -14.88
CA LEU A 39 -24.17 -1.68 -16.14
C LEU A 39 -23.53 -2.49 -17.27
N ARG A 40 -24.34 -3.04 -18.18
CA ARG A 40 -23.86 -3.90 -19.28
C ARG A 40 -23.05 -3.16 -20.36
N ASP A 41 -22.89 -1.85 -20.21
CA ASP A 41 -22.21 -0.95 -21.13
C ASP A 41 -20.72 -0.75 -20.79
N GLY A 42 -20.25 -1.25 -19.65
CA GLY A 42 -18.85 -1.14 -19.23
C GLY A 42 -18.44 0.24 -18.71
N TYR A 43 -19.38 1.16 -18.49
CA TYR A 43 -19.11 2.55 -18.05
C TYR A 43 -18.16 2.63 -16.85
N TRP A 44 -18.42 1.84 -15.80
CA TRP A 44 -17.61 1.85 -14.57
C TRP A 44 -16.19 1.34 -14.81
N LEU A 45 -16.04 0.31 -15.65
CA LEU A 45 -14.75 -0.26 -15.98
C LEU A 45 -13.90 0.74 -16.75
N ASP A 46 -14.49 1.41 -17.74
CA ASP A 46 -13.81 2.41 -18.55
C ASP A 46 -13.30 3.59 -17.69
N LEU A 47 -14.16 4.10 -16.80
CA LEU A 47 -13.78 5.14 -15.84
C LEU A 47 -12.60 4.71 -14.95
N GLY A 48 -12.62 3.44 -14.51
CA GLY A 48 -11.54 2.85 -13.73
C GLY A 48 -10.23 2.75 -14.51
N CYS A 49 -10.27 2.32 -15.77
CA CYS A 49 -9.11 2.23 -16.65
C CYS A 49 -8.50 3.61 -16.90
N LEU A 50 -9.30 4.61 -17.30
CA LEU A 50 -8.85 5.99 -17.51
C LEU A 50 -8.22 6.58 -16.25
N LEU A 51 -8.80 6.32 -15.09
CA LEU A 51 -8.24 6.74 -13.81
C LEU A 51 -6.89 6.09 -13.53
N LEU A 52 -6.77 4.77 -13.74
CA LEU A 52 -5.52 4.04 -13.49
C LEU A 52 -4.41 4.47 -14.46
N ASP A 53 -4.73 4.69 -15.72
CA ASP A 53 -3.80 5.21 -16.74
C ASP A 53 -3.32 6.61 -16.37
N TYR A 54 -4.24 7.52 -16.04
CA TYR A 54 -3.89 8.86 -15.59
C TYR A 54 -2.99 8.84 -14.34
N LEU A 55 -3.34 8.02 -13.35
CA LEU A 55 -2.53 7.91 -12.14
C LEU A 55 -1.15 7.32 -12.44
N LEU A 56 -1.03 6.42 -13.41
CA LEU A 56 0.27 5.90 -13.85
C LEU A 56 1.10 7.03 -14.50
N GLU A 57 0.49 7.85 -15.36
CA GLU A 57 1.17 9.01 -15.95
C GLU A 57 1.69 9.99 -14.89
N VAL A 58 0.88 10.30 -13.88
CA VAL A 58 1.26 11.21 -12.80
C VAL A 58 2.28 10.57 -11.85
N ASP A 59 2.20 9.26 -11.62
CA ASP A 59 3.18 8.49 -10.84
C ASP A 59 4.58 8.63 -11.45
N PHE A 60 4.69 8.57 -12.79
CA PHE A 60 5.95 8.82 -13.50
C PHE A 60 6.47 10.25 -13.33
N ALA A 61 5.59 11.25 -13.41
CA ALA A 61 5.98 12.65 -13.34
C ALA A 61 6.37 13.10 -11.93
N THR A 62 5.76 12.51 -10.90
CA THR A 62 5.84 12.99 -9.50
C THR A 62 6.48 12.00 -8.54
N ASN A 63 7.02 10.88 -9.04
CA ASN A 63 7.68 9.85 -8.24
C ASN A 63 6.77 9.23 -7.16
N SER A 64 5.60 8.73 -7.59
CA SER A 64 4.58 8.12 -6.70
C SER A 64 3.99 9.07 -5.65
N ALA A 65 3.97 10.37 -5.96
CA ALA A 65 3.29 11.33 -5.10
C ALA A 65 1.78 11.15 -5.17
N PHE A 66 1.12 11.58 -4.10
CA PHE A 66 -0.32 11.61 -4.02
C PHE A 66 -0.91 12.70 -4.91
N VAL A 67 -2.04 12.39 -5.55
CA VAL A 67 -2.76 13.25 -6.48
C VAL A 67 -4.12 13.59 -5.91
N THR A 68 -4.57 14.84 -6.05
CA THR A 68 -5.91 15.23 -5.57
C THR A 68 -7.00 14.67 -6.48
N GLN A 69 -8.15 14.27 -5.90
CA GLN A 69 -9.29 13.80 -6.68
C GLN A 69 -9.80 14.86 -7.65
N ARG A 70 -9.71 16.14 -7.27
CA ARG A 70 -10.07 17.26 -8.16
C ARG A 70 -9.24 17.26 -9.44
N ARG A 71 -7.94 16.94 -9.35
CA ARG A 71 -7.05 16.87 -10.51
C ARG A 71 -7.38 15.64 -11.38
N CYS A 72 -7.70 14.51 -10.75
CA CYS A 72 -8.19 13.32 -11.45
C CYS A 72 -9.49 13.62 -12.20
N LEU A 73 -10.48 14.22 -11.53
CA LEU A 73 -11.77 14.62 -12.12
C LEU A 73 -11.60 15.56 -13.31
N ALA A 74 -10.71 16.56 -13.18
CA ALA A 74 -10.44 17.50 -14.26
C ALA A 74 -9.85 16.81 -15.50
N HIS A 75 -8.99 15.79 -15.31
CA HIS A 75 -8.45 15.01 -16.40
C HIS A 75 -9.50 14.12 -17.07
N LEU A 76 -10.26 13.36 -16.27
CA LEU A 76 -11.29 12.46 -16.79
C LEU A 76 -12.43 13.22 -17.49
N ARG A 77 -12.69 14.48 -17.10
CA ARG A 77 -13.64 15.35 -17.81
C ARG A 77 -13.19 15.77 -19.21
N GLY A 78 -11.94 15.53 -19.58
CA GLY A 78 -11.50 15.65 -20.97
C GLY A 78 -12.21 14.64 -21.88
N GLU A 79 -12.49 13.44 -21.37
CA GLU A 79 -13.19 12.38 -22.11
C GLU A 79 -14.67 12.25 -21.74
N TYR A 80 -15.01 12.53 -20.48
CA TYR A 80 -16.38 12.53 -19.95
C TYR A 80 -16.76 13.93 -19.40
N PRO A 81 -17.16 14.89 -20.25
CA PRO A 81 -17.37 16.29 -19.84
C PRO A 81 -18.37 16.48 -18.68
N SER A 82 -19.39 15.63 -18.60
CA SER A 82 -20.45 15.66 -17.59
C SER A 82 -20.19 14.77 -16.37
N LEU A 83 -18.98 14.22 -16.21
CA LEU A 83 -18.65 13.27 -15.14
C LEU A 83 -18.95 13.86 -13.74
N PRO A 84 -19.81 13.21 -12.93
CA PRO A 84 -20.06 13.59 -11.54
C PRO A 84 -18.82 13.37 -10.65
N ALA A 85 -18.66 14.21 -9.63
CA ALA A 85 -17.61 14.00 -8.63
C ALA A 85 -17.87 12.76 -7.75
N ASP A 86 -19.15 12.42 -7.56
CA ASP A 86 -19.58 11.28 -6.77
C ASP A 86 -19.23 9.96 -7.47
N ASP A 87 -19.45 9.86 -8.78
CA ASP A 87 -19.04 8.71 -9.61
C ASP A 87 -17.53 8.43 -9.50
N LEU A 88 -16.70 9.48 -9.63
CA LEU A 88 -15.26 9.33 -9.43
C LEU A 88 -14.93 8.88 -7.99
N SER A 89 -15.63 9.45 -7.00
CA SER A 89 -15.42 9.10 -5.59
C SER A 89 -15.79 7.63 -5.33
N PHE A 90 -16.86 7.14 -5.94
CA PHE A 90 -17.27 5.74 -5.90
C PHE A 90 -16.19 4.84 -6.50
N VAL A 91 -15.71 5.13 -7.72
CA VAL A 91 -14.65 4.35 -8.36
C VAL A 91 -13.38 4.34 -7.53
N ILE A 92 -12.96 5.48 -6.97
CA ILE A 92 -11.80 5.56 -6.07
C ILE A 92 -12.02 4.69 -4.83
N ASN A 93 -13.20 4.75 -4.20
CA ASN A 93 -13.48 3.99 -3.00
C ASN A 93 -13.48 2.48 -3.27
N LEU A 94 -14.05 2.05 -4.39
CA LEU A 94 -14.07 0.65 -4.80
C LEU A 94 -12.67 0.13 -5.10
N LEU A 95 -11.88 0.85 -5.89
CA LEU A 95 -10.51 0.48 -6.22
C LEU A 95 -9.55 0.54 -5.02
N ALA A 96 -9.87 1.34 -4.00
CA ALA A 96 -9.10 1.43 -2.76
C ALA A 96 -9.48 0.38 -1.70
N THR A 97 -10.67 -0.20 -1.81
CA THR A 97 -11.12 -1.24 -0.88
C THR A 97 -10.52 -2.58 -1.31
N PRO A 98 -9.85 -3.36 -0.44
CA PRO A 98 -9.36 -4.69 -0.80
C PRO A 98 -10.51 -5.70 -0.93
N SER A 99 -10.39 -6.68 -1.84
CA SER A 99 -11.34 -7.76 -2.12
C SER A 99 -10.82 -9.07 -1.56
N GLU A 100 -11.72 -9.98 -1.21
CA GLU A 100 -11.37 -11.32 -0.76
C GLU A 100 -11.30 -12.28 -1.93
N ILE A 101 -10.18 -13.01 -2.06
CA ILE A 101 -10.06 -14.06 -3.06
C ILE A 101 -10.14 -15.41 -2.35
N HIS A 102 -11.10 -16.22 -2.77
CA HIS A 102 -11.33 -17.56 -2.23
C HIS A 102 -10.71 -18.60 -3.16
N TYR A 103 -9.91 -19.51 -2.59
CA TYR A 103 -9.35 -20.65 -3.32
C TYR A 103 -9.98 -21.94 -2.78
N ARG A 104 -10.06 -22.96 -3.64
CA ARG A 104 -10.32 -24.33 -3.21
C ARG A 104 -9.00 -25.02 -2.95
N GLU A 105 -8.80 -25.53 -1.73
CA GLU A 105 -7.68 -26.40 -1.45
C GLU A 105 -8.02 -27.81 -1.91
N TRP A 106 -7.13 -28.43 -2.68
CA TRP A 106 -7.28 -29.83 -3.06
C TRP A 106 -6.69 -30.68 -1.95
N GLN A 107 -7.51 -31.55 -1.36
CA GLN A 107 -7.10 -32.46 -0.30
C GLN A 107 -6.98 -33.87 -0.89
N ALA A 108 -6.01 -34.65 -0.39
CA ALA A 108 -5.93 -36.06 -0.71
C ALA A 108 -7.19 -36.76 -0.21
N GLY A 109 -7.89 -37.45 -1.11
CA GLY A 109 -9.06 -38.23 -0.75
C GLY A 109 -8.73 -39.35 0.24
N PRO A 110 -9.73 -39.93 0.91
CA PRO A 110 -9.55 -40.95 1.95
C PRO A 110 -8.81 -42.21 1.47
N ALA A 111 -8.69 -42.43 0.16
CA ALA A 111 -7.97 -43.54 -0.46
C ALA A 111 -6.59 -43.17 -1.05
N GLY A 112 -6.11 -41.92 -0.90
CA GLY A 112 -4.79 -41.49 -1.36
C GLY A 112 -4.62 -41.26 -2.86
N ASP A 113 -5.44 -41.89 -3.71
CA ASP A 113 -5.29 -41.85 -5.18
C ASP A 113 -6.18 -40.82 -5.91
N GLU A 114 -7.18 -40.24 -5.25
CA GLU A 114 -8.07 -39.22 -5.84
C GLU A 114 -7.98 -37.89 -5.09
N LEU A 115 -7.66 -36.81 -5.81
CA LEU A 115 -7.71 -35.43 -5.30
C LEU A 115 -9.17 -34.99 -5.19
N ALA A 116 -9.67 -34.84 -3.96
CA ALA A 116 -11.00 -34.32 -3.70
C ALA A 116 -10.96 -32.79 -3.50
N PRO A 117 -11.97 -32.03 -3.95
CA PRO A 117 -12.06 -30.61 -3.63
C PRO A 117 -12.32 -30.45 -2.12
N GLY A 118 -11.34 -29.91 -1.41
CA GLY A 118 -11.41 -29.62 0.02
C GLY A 118 -12.10 -28.29 0.33
N GLU A 119 -11.92 -27.81 1.57
CA GLU A 119 -12.56 -26.60 2.09
C GLU A 119 -12.12 -25.32 1.35
N ARG A 120 -12.98 -24.30 1.41
CA ARG A 120 -12.68 -22.97 0.85
C ARG A 120 -11.68 -22.27 1.76
N SER A 121 -10.46 -22.04 1.30
CA SER A 121 -9.52 -21.18 2.01
C SER A 121 -9.64 -19.73 1.53
N VAL A 122 -9.81 -18.83 2.50
CA VAL A 122 -9.91 -17.38 2.25
C VAL A 122 -8.51 -16.80 2.27
N ARG A 123 -8.10 -16.14 1.19
CA ARG A 123 -6.90 -15.30 1.20
C ARG A 123 -7.31 -13.84 0.95
N SER A 124 -7.80 -13.20 2.01
CA SER A 124 -7.98 -11.75 2.01
C SER A 124 -6.60 -11.09 2.01
N THR A 125 -6.26 -10.38 0.93
CA THR A 125 -5.00 -9.65 0.87
C THR A 125 -5.29 -8.19 0.62
N LYS A 126 -4.71 -7.30 1.44
CA LYS A 126 -4.63 -5.86 1.15
C LYS A 126 -4.00 -5.56 -0.23
N ARG A 127 -3.44 -6.57 -0.89
CA ARG A 127 -2.80 -6.50 -2.20
C ARG A 127 -3.79 -6.37 -3.36
N THR A 128 -5.08 -6.62 -3.20
CA THR A 128 -6.02 -6.46 -4.33
C THR A 128 -6.46 -5.00 -4.55
N ALA A 129 -6.22 -4.11 -3.58
CA ALA A 129 -6.51 -2.68 -3.75
C ALA A 129 -5.57 -2.12 -4.83
N LEU A 130 -6.13 -1.45 -5.83
CA LEU A 130 -5.38 -0.88 -6.95
C LEU A 130 -4.99 0.57 -6.68
N ILE A 131 -5.76 1.27 -5.84
CA ILE A 131 -5.51 2.66 -5.44
C ILE A 131 -5.32 2.74 -3.93
N GLU A 132 -4.44 3.62 -3.48
CA GLU A 132 -4.33 4.02 -2.09
C GLU A 132 -4.96 5.39 -1.92
N LYS A 133 -5.93 5.51 -1.00
CA LYS A 133 -6.62 6.75 -0.67
C LYS A 133 -6.20 7.23 0.72
N GLN A 134 -5.72 8.47 0.80
CA GLN A 134 -5.41 9.11 2.08
C GLN A 134 -6.70 9.63 2.73
N GLY A 135 -7.04 9.12 3.91
CA GLY A 135 -8.35 9.36 4.54
C GLY A 135 -8.66 10.83 4.88
N GLN A 136 -7.65 11.62 5.27
CA GLN A 136 -7.82 13.01 5.71
C GLN A 136 -7.90 14.02 4.54
N THR A 137 -7.16 13.77 3.47
CA THR A 137 -6.97 14.73 2.36
C THR A 137 -7.70 14.30 1.09
N GLY A 138 -8.20 13.06 1.04
CA GLY A 138 -8.82 12.46 -0.14
C GLY A 138 -7.85 12.18 -1.28
N GLN A 139 -6.54 12.43 -1.12
CA GLN A 139 -5.58 12.22 -2.19
C GLN A 139 -5.39 10.74 -2.51
N VAL A 140 -5.06 10.45 -3.76
CA VAL A 140 -4.97 9.10 -4.31
C VAL A 140 -3.64 8.85 -4.99
N ARG A 141 -3.17 7.60 -4.96
CA ARG A 141 -2.03 7.12 -5.75
C ARG A 141 -2.20 5.64 -6.12
N LEU A 142 -1.43 5.15 -7.08
CA LEU A 142 -1.41 3.73 -7.39
C LEU A 142 -0.73 2.91 -6.29
N THR A 143 -1.30 1.75 -5.97
CA THR A 143 -0.62 0.72 -5.19
C THR A 143 0.35 -0.07 -6.10
N PRO A 144 1.23 -0.92 -5.54
CA PRO A 144 2.03 -1.85 -6.34
C PRO A 144 1.18 -2.74 -7.27
N SER A 145 -0.02 -3.14 -6.83
CA SER A 145 -0.93 -3.97 -7.61
C SER A 145 -1.67 -3.17 -8.67
N GLY A 146 -2.03 -1.91 -8.41
CA GLY A 146 -2.56 -1.00 -9.43
C GLY A 146 -1.56 -0.77 -10.55
N ARG A 147 -0.29 -0.48 -10.19
CA ARG A 147 0.80 -0.41 -11.18
C ARG A 147 0.94 -1.71 -11.97
N GLN A 148 0.84 -2.85 -11.29
CA GLN A 148 0.92 -4.15 -11.95
C GLN A 148 -0.26 -4.40 -12.90
N ALA A 149 -1.48 -4.00 -12.55
CA ALA A 149 -2.66 -4.12 -13.39
C ALA A 149 -2.50 -3.35 -14.70
N VAL A 150 -2.10 -2.08 -14.62
CA VAL A 150 -1.86 -1.25 -15.81
C VAL A 150 -0.68 -1.81 -16.62
N THR A 151 0.42 -2.22 -15.96
CA THR A 151 1.55 -2.83 -16.66
C THR A 151 1.15 -4.11 -17.40
N LEU A 152 0.31 -4.96 -16.80
CA LEU A 152 -0.17 -6.20 -17.44
C LEU A 152 -1.07 -5.88 -18.64
N ALA A 153 -1.88 -4.83 -18.57
CA ALA A 153 -2.64 -4.33 -19.70
C ALA A 153 -1.71 -3.78 -20.82
N SER A 154 -0.59 -3.15 -20.44
CA SER A 154 0.40 -2.61 -21.39
C SER A 154 1.41 -3.65 -21.94
N GLN A 155 1.59 -4.79 -21.26
CA GLN A 155 2.61 -5.81 -21.59
C GLN A 155 2.36 -6.58 -22.91
N VAL A 156 1.32 -6.23 -23.65
CA VAL A 156 1.07 -6.75 -25.00
C VAL A 156 2.01 -6.10 -26.03
N GLU A 157 2.66 -4.98 -25.70
CA GLU A 157 3.45 -4.19 -26.65
C GLU A 157 4.95 -4.17 -26.30
N ASP A 158 5.78 -4.73 -27.19
CA ASP A 158 7.24 -4.73 -27.07
C ASP A 158 7.83 -3.59 -27.92
N LEU A 159 8.59 -2.70 -27.26
CA LEU A 159 9.20 -1.52 -27.86
C LEU A 159 10.10 -1.86 -29.06
N LEU A 160 10.74 -3.03 -29.06
CA LEU A 160 11.61 -3.47 -30.14
C LEU A 160 10.86 -3.63 -31.47
N TYR A 161 9.52 -3.76 -31.43
CA TYR A 161 8.67 -3.85 -32.62
C TYR A 161 7.87 -2.56 -32.89
N SER A 162 7.94 -1.56 -32.00
CA SER A 162 7.22 -0.29 -32.17
C SER A 162 7.79 0.61 -33.29
N GLU A 163 8.91 0.23 -33.92
CA GLU A 163 9.38 0.87 -35.16
C GLU A 163 8.33 0.77 -36.29
N TYR A 164 7.64 -0.36 -36.39
CA TYR A 164 6.57 -0.56 -37.37
C TYR A 164 5.36 0.32 -37.07
N ASP A 165 5.06 0.55 -35.79
CA ASP A 165 3.98 1.43 -35.37
C ASP A 165 4.29 2.89 -35.70
N ALA A 166 5.54 3.34 -35.52
CA ALA A 166 5.99 4.65 -35.97
C ALA A 166 5.83 4.83 -37.49
N ALA A 167 6.14 3.80 -38.28
CA ALA A 167 5.94 3.82 -39.72
C ALA A 167 4.45 3.91 -40.11
N LYS A 168 3.55 3.27 -39.34
CA LYS A 168 2.09 3.38 -39.54
C LYS A 168 1.61 4.83 -39.38
N VAL A 169 2.20 5.62 -38.49
CA VAL A 169 1.87 7.05 -38.34
C VAL A 169 2.12 7.82 -39.64
N VAL A 170 3.30 7.64 -40.25
CA VAL A 170 3.63 8.30 -41.53
C VAL A 170 2.70 7.83 -42.64
N ALA A 171 2.40 6.53 -42.70
CA ALA A 171 1.48 5.97 -43.69
C ALA A 171 0.04 6.49 -43.52
N ALA A 172 -0.43 6.66 -42.29
CA ALA A 172 -1.75 7.20 -41.97
C ALA A 172 -1.86 8.67 -42.43
N LEU A 173 -0.85 9.49 -42.14
CA LEU A 173 -0.78 10.87 -42.63
C LEU A 173 -0.77 10.95 -44.15
N SER A 174 0.00 10.08 -44.81
CA SER A 174 0.09 10.04 -46.28
C SER A 174 -1.22 9.62 -46.96
N ARG A 175 -2.07 8.84 -46.27
CA ARG A 175 -3.36 8.35 -46.79
C ARG A 175 -4.56 9.21 -46.36
N GLY A 176 -4.33 10.23 -45.53
CA GLY A 176 -5.41 11.04 -44.95
C GLY A 176 -6.23 10.34 -43.87
N ASP A 177 -5.71 9.25 -43.28
CA ASP A 177 -6.36 8.50 -42.18
C ASP A 177 -5.97 9.12 -40.83
N TYR A 178 -6.38 10.37 -40.60
CA TYR A 178 -5.93 11.17 -39.47
C TYR A 178 -6.45 10.69 -38.11
N ALA A 179 -7.64 10.08 -38.08
CA ALA A 179 -8.27 9.59 -36.85
C ALA A 179 -7.47 8.48 -36.15
N ARG A 180 -6.70 7.68 -36.90
CA ARG A 180 -5.88 6.60 -36.33
C ARG A 180 -4.57 7.07 -35.71
N VAL A 181 -4.10 8.27 -36.03
CA VAL A 181 -2.79 8.77 -35.57
C VAL A 181 -2.71 8.82 -34.04
N PRO A 182 -3.70 9.37 -33.29
CA PRO A 182 -3.69 9.35 -31.83
C PRO A 182 -3.55 7.93 -31.25
N ASP A 183 -4.33 6.96 -31.73
CA ASP A 183 -4.31 5.58 -31.22
C ASP A 183 -2.95 4.93 -31.42
N ILE A 184 -2.37 5.05 -32.61
CA ILE A 184 -1.03 4.49 -32.91
C ILE A 184 0.03 5.16 -32.03
N THR A 185 -0.02 6.48 -31.84
CA THR A 185 0.92 7.17 -30.96
C THR A 185 0.75 6.78 -29.49
N GLN A 186 -0.48 6.45 -29.06
CA GLN A 186 -0.75 5.97 -27.71
C GLN A 186 -0.13 4.59 -27.48
N GLN A 187 -0.19 3.68 -28.45
CA GLN A 187 0.47 2.36 -28.39
C GLN A 187 2.00 2.53 -28.20
N ILE A 188 2.64 3.32 -29.05
CA ILE A 188 4.09 3.60 -28.92
C ILE A 188 4.41 4.19 -27.53
N LEU A 189 3.55 5.09 -27.04
CA LEU A 189 3.70 5.70 -25.72
C LEU A 189 3.60 4.67 -24.58
N MET A 190 2.69 3.70 -24.68
CA MET A 190 2.54 2.63 -23.69
C MET A 190 3.76 1.70 -23.67
N ALA A 191 4.29 1.31 -24.84
CA ALA A 191 5.52 0.52 -24.94
C ALA A 191 6.73 1.23 -24.28
N ILE A 192 6.90 2.54 -24.55
CA ILE A 192 7.97 3.35 -23.93
C ILE A 192 7.80 3.41 -22.40
N ARG A 193 6.57 3.58 -21.92
CA ARG A 193 6.27 3.63 -20.47
C ARG A 193 6.55 2.29 -19.80
N ALA A 194 6.17 1.18 -20.43
CA ALA A 194 6.44 -0.16 -19.92
C ALA A 194 7.95 -0.37 -19.73
N LEU A 195 8.77 -0.05 -20.73
CA LEU A 195 10.23 -0.18 -20.63
C LEU A 195 10.82 0.77 -19.56
N THR A 196 10.31 2.00 -19.47
CA THR A 196 10.72 2.96 -18.43
C THR A 196 10.50 2.38 -17.02
N GLN A 197 9.36 1.70 -16.81
CA GLN A 197 9.04 1.04 -15.56
C GLN A 197 9.94 -0.16 -15.28
N GLU A 198 10.31 -0.92 -16.31
CA GLU A 198 11.26 -2.02 -16.17
C GLU A 198 12.65 -1.53 -15.76
N LEU A 199 13.18 -0.49 -16.42
CA LEU A 199 14.47 0.13 -16.05
C LEU A 199 14.47 0.60 -14.60
N ARG A 200 13.37 1.23 -14.17
CA ARG A 200 13.21 1.67 -12.78
C ARG A 200 13.20 0.50 -11.79
N ARG A 201 12.51 -0.60 -12.11
CA ARG A 201 12.49 -1.80 -11.26
C ARG A 201 13.87 -2.44 -11.13
N VAL A 202 14.63 -2.48 -12.23
CA VAL A 202 16.02 -2.99 -12.22
C VAL A 202 16.91 -2.08 -11.37
N ARG A 203 16.72 -0.76 -11.45
CA ARG A 203 17.46 0.19 -10.61
C ARG A 203 17.11 0.11 -9.12
N GLU A 204 15.84 -0.07 -8.78
CA GLU A 204 15.37 -0.11 -7.39
C GLU A 204 15.64 -1.46 -6.71
N ASN A 205 15.65 -2.57 -7.47
CA ASN A 205 15.93 -3.91 -6.97
C ASN A 205 17.00 -4.59 -7.84
N PRO A 206 18.29 -4.38 -7.56
CA PRO A 206 19.40 -4.91 -8.36
C PRO A 206 19.60 -6.43 -8.23
N THR A 207 18.75 -7.14 -7.50
CA THR A 207 18.73 -8.61 -7.41
C THR A 207 18.21 -9.30 -8.68
N HIS A 208 17.76 -8.54 -9.68
CA HIS A 208 17.35 -9.03 -11.00
C HIS A 208 18.52 -9.12 -11.99
N GLU A 209 19.61 -9.80 -11.62
CA GLU A 209 20.83 -9.93 -12.45
C GLU A 209 20.54 -10.38 -13.89
N GLY A 210 19.63 -11.34 -14.08
CA GLY A 210 19.26 -11.82 -15.42
C GLY A 210 18.55 -10.78 -16.30
N LYS A 211 17.77 -9.86 -15.71
CA LYS A 211 17.13 -8.76 -16.46
C LYS A 211 18.11 -7.64 -16.75
N LEU A 212 19.04 -7.38 -15.83
CA LEU A 212 20.09 -6.39 -16.01
C LEU A 212 21.04 -6.83 -17.14
N ALA A 213 21.48 -8.09 -17.13
CA ALA A 213 22.28 -8.67 -18.21
C ALA A 213 21.57 -8.63 -19.57
N ALA A 214 20.26 -8.94 -19.61
CA ALA A 214 19.47 -8.84 -20.83
C ALA A 214 19.32 -7.39 -21.35
N LEU A 215 19.32 -6.39 -20.45
CA LEU A 215 19.30 -4.97 -20.82
C LEU A 215 20.66 -4.52 -21.35
N GLU A 216 21.77 -4.95 -20.75
CA GLU A 216 23.13 -4.69 -21.23
C GLU A 216 23.37 -5.32 -22.61
N GLU A 217 22.97 -6.58 -22.78
CA GLU A 217 23.14 -7.30 -24.05
C GLU A 217 22.37 -6.64 -25.20
N ASN A 218 21.18 -6.09 -24.90
CA ASN A 218 20.29 -5.48 -25.89
C ASN A 218 20.37 -3.95 -25.95
N GLU A 219 21.31 -3.31 -25.25
CA GLU A 219 21.46 -1.84 -25.18
C GLU A 219 21.41 -1.19 -26.58
N ARG A 220 22.21 -1.73 -27.51
CA ARG A 220 22.31 -1.21 -28.88
C ARG A 220 20.98 -1.31 -29.62
N HIS A 221 20.23 -2.38 -29.39
CA HIS A 221 18.93 -2.58 -30.03
C HIS A 221 17.89 -1.57 -29.52
N TYR A 222 17.87 -1.30 -28.21
CA TYR A 222 17.00 -0.26 -27.66
C TYR A 222 17.37 1.15 -28.14
N HIS A 223 18.66 1.51 -28.17
CA HIS A 223 19.08 2.81 -28.68
C HIS A 223 18.76 2.99 -30.17
N ASN A 224 18.95 1.94 -30.97
CA ASN A 224 18.59 1.96 -32.39
C ASN A 224 17.07 2.11 -32.55
N ALA A 225 16.27 1.32 -31.85
CA ALA A 225 14.81 1.39 -31.92
C ALA A 225 14.28 2.77 -31.53
N LEU A 226 14.75 3.33 -30.41
CA LEU A 226 14.39 4.68 -29.97
C LEU A 226 14.77 5.73 -31.01
N SER A 227 15.96 5.63 -31.61
CA SER A 227 16.42 6.56 -32.64
C SER A 227 15.57 6.46 -33.91
N THR A 228 15.25 5.24 -34.36
CA THR A 228 14.40 4.99 -35.53
C THR A 228 13.00 5.57 -35.31
N ILE A 229 12.37 5.25 -34.18
CA ILE A 229 11.04 5.77 -33.82
C ILE A 229 11.08 7.30 -33.76
N GLN A 230 12.09 7.90 -33.12
CA GLN A 230 12.23 9.34 -33.01
C GLN A 230 12.35 10.02 -34.38
N ASN A 231 13.22 9.52 -35.26
CA ASN A 231 13.42 10.08 -36.59
C ASN A 231 12.16 9.96 -37.46
N THR A 232 11.46 8.83 -37.39
CA THR A 232 10.21 8.62 -38.12
C THR A 232 9.10 9.55 -37.63
N LEU A 233 8.97 9.74 -36.32
CA LEU A 233 7.98 10.66 -35.74
C LEU A 233 8.32 12.14 -35.97
N LEU A 234 9.60 12.51 -35.98
CA LEU A 234 10.03 13.85 -36.39
C LEU A 234 9.67 14.12 -37.86
N SER A 235 9.84 13.12 -38.73
CA SER A 235 9.43 13.19 -40.13
C SER A 235 7.92 13.33 -40.28
N ALA A 236 7.14 12.55 -39.52
CA ALA A 236 5.68 12.67 -39.47
C ALA A 236 5.23 14.07 -39.02
N ARG A 237 5.90 14.64 -38.01
CA ARG A 237 5.62 16.01 -37.54
C ARG A 237 5.95 17.07 -38.59
N ALA A 238 7.03 16.88 -39.36
CA ALA A 238 7.35 17.76 -40.48
C ALA A 238 6.31 17.68 -41.60
N GLN A 239 5.77 16.49 -41.88
CA GLN A 239 4.67 16.32 -42.85
C GLN A 239 3.39 17.02 -42.41
N LEU A 240 3.02 16.97 -41.12
CA LEU A 240 1.88 17.73 -40.59
C LEU A 240 2.03 19.25 -40.77
N ALA A 241 3.26 19.75 -40.76
CA ALA A 241 3.54 21.17 -40.99
C ALA A 241 3.56 21.55 -42.49
N ALA A 242 3.47 20.58 -43.41
CA ALA A 242 3.48 20.84 -44.84
C ALA A 242 2.13 21.48 -45.28
N PRO A 243 2.16 22.52 -46.13
CA PRO A 243 0.96 23.26 -46.51
C PRO A 243 -0.09 22.37 -47.20
N GLY A 244 0.34 21.40 -48.01
CA GLY A 244 -0.59 20.46 -48.66
C GLY A 244 -1.33 19.56 -47.66
N VAL A 245 -0.69 19.13 -46.57
CA VAL A 245 -1.34 18.25 -45.57
C VAL A 245 -2.35 19.04 -44.74
N ALA A 246 -2.07 20.30 -44.43
CA ALA A 246 -3.00 21.17 -43.71
C ALA A 246 -4.32 21.39 -44.48
N GLU A 247 -4.24 21.58 -45.80
CA GLU A 247 -5.42 21.72 -46.67
C GLU A 247 -6.23 20.41 -46.76
N HIS A 248 -5.57 19.27 -46.94
CA HIS A 248 -6.24 17.96 -46.95
C HIS A 248 -6.88 17.62 -45.59
N PHE A 249 -6.22 17.98 -44.50
CA PHE A 249 -6.76 17.80 -43.15
C PHE A 249 -8.00 18.67 -42.92
N ALA A 250 -7.98 19.94 -43.32
CA ALA A 250 -9.14 20.82 -43.18
C ALA A 250 -10.37 20.24 -43.90
N HIS A 251 -10.18 19.78 -45.15
CA HIS A 251 -11.26 19.15 -45.91
C HIS A 251 -11.77 17.84 -45.29
N TRP A 252 -10.88 17.03 -44.72
CA TRP A 252 -11.26 15.82 -44.01
C TRP A 252 -12.03 16.13 -42.71
N ALA A 253 -11.57 17.12 -41.94
CA ALA A 253 -12.16 17.52 -40.66
C ALA A 253 -13.59 18.06 -40.83
N GLU A 254 -13.88 18.77 -41.92
CA GLU A 254 -15.22 19.24 -42.27
C GLU A 254 -16.23 18.09 -42.50
N GLN A 255 -15.75 16.89 -42.83
CA GLN A 255 -16.58 15.70 -43.06
C GLN A 255 -16.81 14.88 -41.80
N GLN A 256 -16.17 15.22 -40.68
CA GLN A 256 -16.30 14.50 -39.42
C GLN A 256 -17.35 15.15 -38.51
N GLU A 257 -18.07 14.34 -37.74
CA GLU A 257 -19.03 14.83 -36.75
C GLU A 257 -18.35 15.43 -35.51
N THR A 258 -17.10 15.04 -35.24
CA THR A 258 -16.30 15.53 -34.10
C THR A 258 -15.40 16.67 -34.54
N GLU A 259 -15.18 17.65 -33.67
CA GLU A 259 -14.26 18.77 -33.94
C GLU A 259 -12.80 18.28 -33.84
N TRP A 260 -12.06 18.36 -34.95
CA TRP A 260 -10.65 17.93 -35.03
C TRP A 260 -9.73 19.13 -35.27
N ASP A 261 -8.69 19.27 -34.44
CA ASP A 261 -7.62 20.25 -34.62
C ASP A 261 -6.30 19.53 -34.95
N LEU A 262 -5.57 20.05 -35.95
CA LEU A 262 -4.23 19.59 -36.33
C LEU A 262 -3.26 19.62 -35.13
N ARG A 263 -3.48 20.51 -34.16
CA ARG A 263 -2.72 20.56 -32.90
C ARG A 263 -2.88 19.30 -32.07
N MET A 264 -4.01 18.58 -32.16
CA MET A 264 -4.21 17.31 -31.46
C MET A 264 -3.24 16.25 -31.99
N LEU A 265 -3.08 16.16 -33.32
CA LEU A 265 -2.14 15.23 -33.96
C LEU A 265 -0.69 15.57 -33.61
N SER A 266 -0.34 16.85 -33.71
CA SER A 266 1.00 17.35 -33.35
C SER A 266 1.31 17.12 -31.86
N GLY A 267 0.31 17.33 -30.99
CA GLY A 267 0.41 17.07 -29.56
C GLY A 267 0.57 15.58 -29.23
N ALA A 268 -0.15 14.70 -29.92
CA ALA A 268 -0.02 13.25 -29.76
C ALA A 268 1.39 12.76 -30.12
N ILE A 269 1.92 13.19 -31.26
CA ILE A 269 3.32 12.90 -31.67
C ILE A 269 4.32 13.52 -30.68
N GLY A 270 4.09 14.75 -30.24
CA GLY A 270 4.95 15.45 -29.29
C GLY A 270 5.07 14.74 -27.93
N ARG A 271 3.97 14.15 -27.43
CA ARG A 271 4.00 13.36 -26.19
C ARG A 271 4.93 12.15 -26.31
N VAL A 272 4.90 11.45 -27.44
CA VAL A 272 5.79 10.30 -27.69
C VAL A 272 7.25 10.74 -27.76
N LEU A 273 7.56 11.81 -28.50
CA LEU A 273 8.93 12.34 -28.61
C LEU A 273 9.51 12.71 -27.24
N ASN A 274 8.73 13.39 -26.39
CA ASN A 274 9.14 13.72 -25.03
C ASN A 274 9.35 12.48 -24.15
N ALA A 275 8.55 11.43 -24.36
CA ALA A 275 8.70 10.16 -23.64
C ALA A 275 9.97 9.41 -24.06
N ILE A 276 10.29 9.39 -25.37
CA ILE A 276 11.54 8.83 -25.91
C ILE A 276 12.75 9.52 -25.29
N GLU A 277 12.75 10.85 -25.22
CA GLU A 277 13.88 11.60 -24.68
C GLU A 277 14.09 11.32 -23.19
N ASN A 278 13.00 11.27 -22.41
CA ASN A 278 13.07 10.89 -21.00
C ASN A 278 13.57 9.46 -20.80
N LEU A 279 13.13 8.51 -21.62
CA LEU A 279 13.56 7.12 -21.56
C LEU A 279 15.05 7.00 -21.94
N SER A 280 15.47 7.65 -23.03
CA SER A 280 16.88 7.67 -23.47
C SER A 280 17.81 8.19 -22.37
N ARG A 281 17.44 9.30 -21.71
CA ARG A 281 18.20 9.82 -20.56
C ARG A 281 18.28 8.81 -19.42
N ARG A 282 17.16 8.19 -19.03
CA ARG A 282 17.11 7.22 -17.93
C ARG A 282 17.89 5.93 -18.22
N LEU A 283 17.89 5.48 -19.48
CA LEU A 283 18.68 4.34 -19.92
C LEU A 283 20.17 4.65 -19.79
N SER A 284 20.61 5.80 -20.30
CA SER A 284 22.01 6.24 -20.18
C SER A 284 22.43 6.45 -18.72
N GLU A 285 21.57 7.02 -17.87
CA GLU A 285 21.80 7.13 -16.42
C GLU A 285 22.00 5.75 -15.78
N LEU A 286 21.12 4.78 -16.08
CA LEU A 286 21.22 3.42 -15.54
C LEU A 286 22.53 2.75 -15.96
N LEU A 287 22.90 2.85 -17.23
CA LEU A 287 24.14 2.26 -17.75
C LEU A 287 25.38 2.92 -17.15
N SER A 288 25.36 4.24 -16.96
CA SER A 288 26.43 4.95 -16.25
C SER A 288 26.54 4.49 -14.80
N ASP A 289 25.42 4.39 -14.09
CA ASP A 289 25.37 3.94 -12.69
C ASP A 289 25.88 2.49 -12.54
N ILE A 290 25.65 1.64 -13.54
CA ILE A 290 26.19 0.27 -13.62
C ILE A 290 27.71 0.31 -13.88
N ALA A 291 28.16 1.05 -14.90
CA ALA A 291 29.56 1.14 -15.29
C ALA A 291 30.45 1.71 -14.18
N GLU A 292 29.92 2.64 -13.38
CA GLU A 292 30.60 3.25 -12.23
C GLU A 292 30.49 2.39 -10.95
N GLY A 293 29.78 1.26 -10.99
CA GLY A 293 29.60 0.37 -9.85
C GLY A 293 28.82 0.99 -8.68
N ARG A 294 28.03 2.05 -8.93
CA ARG A 294 27.15 2.67 -7.92
C ARG A 294 25.92 1.80 -7.68
N ILE A 295 25.45 1.12 -8.72
CA ILE A 295 24.55 -0.03 -8.57
C ILE A 295 25.43 -1.24 -8.28
N GLN A 296 26.06 -1.24 -7.11
CA GLN A 296 26.43 -2.51 -6.51
C GLN A 296 25.12 -3.19 -6.19
N SER A 297 24.83 -4.29 -6.88
CA SER A 297 23.96 -5.28 -6.30
C SER A 297 24.51 -5.52 -4.90
N MET A 298 23.82 -5.01 -3.87
CA MET A 298 23.77 -5.78 -2.64
C MET A 298 23.11 -7.07 -3.09
N GLY A 299 23.94 -8.00 -3.57
CA GLY A 299 23.51 -9.32 -3.94
C GLY A 299 22.64 -9.84 -2.80
N VAL A 300 21.72 -10.73 -3.12
CA VAL A 300 20.98 -11.45 -2.08
C VAL A 300 22.05 -11.96 -1.10
N ILE A 301 22.12 -11.34 0.08
CA ILE A 301 23.09 -11.78 1.09
C ILE A 301 22.66 -13.20 1.35
N ASP A 302 23.52 -14.16 1.00
CA ASP A 302 23.29 -15.55 1.32
C ASP A 302 23.41 -15.67 2.84
N PHE A 303 22.32 -15.36 3.54
CA PHE A 303 22.26 -15.38 4.99
C PHE A 303 22.55 -16.78 5.52
N ALA A 304 22.26 -17.83 4.73
CA ALA A 304 22.63 -19.19 5.09
C ALA A 304 24.14 -19.39 5.00
N GLY A 305 24.78 -18.99 3.91
CA GLY A 305 26.24 -19.02 3.76
C GLY A 305 26.98 -18.10 4.74
N LEU A 306 26.41 -16.92 5.05
CA LEU A 306 26.91 -15.99 6.04
C LEU A 306 26.80 -16.59 7.45
N ALA A 307 25.66 -17.17 7.81
CA ALA A 307 25.47 -17.85 9.09
C ALA A 307 26.42 -19.04 9.23
N GLN A 308 26.59 -19.83 8.17
CA GLN A 308 27.54 -20.93 8.15
C GLN A 308 28.98 -20.45 8.33
N ARG A 309 29.38 -19.35 7.68
CA ARG A 309 30.72 -18.74 7.87
C ARG A 309 30.90 -18.14 9.26
N LEU A 310 29.87 -17.52 9.84
CA LEU A 310 29.91 -16.99 11.21
C LEU A 310 30.07 -18.10 12.26
N LEU A 311 29.53 -19.29 12.00
CA LEU A 311 29.71 -20.48 12.85
C LEU A 311 31.12 -21.09 12.71
N LEU A 312 31.66 -21.12 11.49
CA LEU A 312 32.96 -21.73 11.20
C LEU A 312 34.15 -20.81 11.51
N ALA A 313 33.96 -19.50 11.36
CA ALA A 313 34.95 -18.46 11.57
C ALA A 313 34.30 -17.29 12.32
N PRO A 314 34.23 -17.35 13.66
CA PRO A 314 33.62 -16.29 14.44
C PRO A 314 34.38 -14.96 14.20
N PRO A 315 33.66 -13.85 13.99
CA PRO A 315 34.29 -12.56 13.75
C PRO A 315 35.03 -12.09 15.01
N PRO A 316 35.99 -11.16 14.90
CA PRO A 316 36.72 -10.66 16.05
C PRO A 316 35.76 -10.08 17.11
N GLN A 317 36.12 -10.28 18.38
CA GLN A 317 35.26 -10.02 19.55
C GLN A 317 34.62 -8.63 19.55
N ARG A 318 35.37 -7.59 19.12
CA ARG A 318 34.86 -6.22 18.97
C ARG A 318 33.65 -6.08 18.05
N LEU A 319 33.61 -6.86 16.96
CA LEU A 319 32.50 -6.87 16.01
C LEU A 319 31.30 -7.63 16.57
N GLN A 320 31.55 -8.71 17.32
CA GLN A 320 30.49 -9.43 18.05
C GLN A 320 29.84 -8.51 19.08
N ASP A 321 30.64 -7.83 19.90
CA ASP A 321 30.16 -6.90 20.93
C ASP A 321 29.35 -5.75 20.34
N ALA A 322 29.78 -5.20 19.19
CA ALA A 322 29.07 -4.12 18.51
C ALA A 322 27.72 -4.57 17.92
N VAL A 323 27.64 -5.79 17.40
CA VAL A 323 26.39 -6.37 16.88
C VAL A 323 25.44 -6.69 18.03
N VAL A 324 25.93 -7.32 19.10
CA VAL A 324 25.16 -7.59 20.32
C VAL A 324 24.65 -6.30 20.93
N ALA A 325 25.47 -5.25 21.03
CA ALA A 325 25.05 -3.95 21.54
C ALA A 325 23.96 -3.26 20.68
N ARG A 326 23.92 -3.50 19.36
CA ARG A 326 22.88 -2.97 18.45
C ARG A 326 21.62 -3.82 18.35
N MET A 327 21.73 -5.12 18.59
CA MET A 327 20.61 -6.07 18.49
C MET A 327 19.95 -6.37 19.83
N MET A 328 20.63 -6.13 20.95
CA MET A 328 20.04 -6.23 22.29
C MET A 328 19.03 -5.09 22.52
N PRO A 329 17.85 -5.38 23.08
CA PRO A 329 16.79 -4.41 23.31
C PRO A 329 17.04 -3.52 24.55
N LEU A 330 18.31 -3.24 24.87
CA LEU A 330 18.72 -2.53 26.09
C LEU A 330 19.34 -1.16 25.81
N GLY A 331 18.93 -0.54 24.70
CA GLY A 331 19.25 0.85 24.38
C GLY A 331 17.99 1.65 24.14
N THR A 332 17.24 2.01 25.19
CA THR A 332 16.28 3.13 25.15
C THR A 332 17.04 4.45 25.03
N GLN A 333 17.79 4.64 23.95
CA GLN A 333 18.00 6.00 23.47
C GLN A 333 16.68 6.41 22.83
N VAL A 334 15.92 7.23 23.55
CA VAL A 334 14.81 7.96 22.98
C VAL A 334 15.38 8.78 21.82
N ALA A 335 15.22 8.28 20.61
CA ALA A 335 15.44 9.06 19.41
C ALA A 335 14.32 10.10 19.34
N MET A 336 14.48 11.20 20.09
CA MET A 336 13.66 12.38 19.92
C MET A 336 13.92 12.89 18.49
N PRO A 337 12.93 12.89 17.59
CA PRO A 337 13.12 13.47 16.27
C PRO A 337 13.54 14.94 16.46
N ARG A 338 14.56 15.38 15.72
CA ARG A 338 14.94 16.80 15.74
C ARG A 338 13.73 17.61 15.25
N VAL A 339 13.18 18.43 16.15
CA VAL A 339 11.97 19.23 15.88
C VAL A 339 12.23 20.23 14.75
N GLU A 340 13.48 20.63 14.54
CA GLU A 340 13.95 21.51 13.48
C GLU A 340 13.61 21.01 12.07
N THR A 341 13.65 19.69 11.82
CA THR A 341 13.27 19.11 10.52
C THR A 341 11.75 19.04 10.32
N LEU A 342 10.98 19.14 11.41
CA LEU A 342 9.51 19.15 11.40
C LEU A 342 8.94 20.57 11.34
N LEU A 343 9.70 21.59 11.76
CA LEU A 343 9.31 23.00 11.72
C LEU A 343 8.79 23.48 10.35
N PRO A 344 9.40 23.09 9.20
CA PRO A 344 8.91 23.48 7.88
C PRO A 344 7.61 22.78 7.48
N LEU A 345 7.29 21.63 8.08
CA LEU A 345 6.07 20.85 7.82
C LEU A 345 4.88 21.35 8.66
N VAL A 346 5.15 22.14 9.69
CA VAL A 346 4.13 22.81 10.49
C VAL A 346 3.83 24.16 9.82
N GLU A 347 2.89 24.17 8.88
CA GLU A 347 2.26 25.43 8.47
C GLU A 347 1.59 26.05 9.70
N THR A 348 2.13 27.14 10.21
CA THR A 348 1.47 27.98 11.22
C THR A 348 0.31 28.74 10.57
N ARG A 349 -0.73 28.01 10.15
CA ARG A 349 -2.04 28.64 9.99
C ARG A 349 -2.50 28.96 11.40
N ARG A 350 -2.44 30.26 11.72
CA ARG A 350 -3.20 30.85 12.82
C ARG A 350 -4.63 30.32 12.67
N ALA A 351 -4.99 29.34 13.50
CA ALA A 351 -6.38 28.99 13.66
C ALA A 351 -7.09 30.29 14.01
N GLU A 352 -8.05 30.69 13.18
CA GLU A 352 -8.95 31.78 13.52
C GLU A 352 -9.48 31.48 14.92
N ARG A 353 -9.37 32.47 15.80
CA ARG A 353 -9.82 32.35 17.18
C ARG A 353 -11.32 32.06 17.17
N SER A 354 -11.68 30.78 17.28
CA SER A 354 -13.02 30.39 17.69
C SER A 354 -13.25 31.00 19.07
N GLY A 355 -14.20 31.94 19.17
CA GLY A 355 -14.58 32.59 20.42
C GLY A 355 -15.37 31.68 21.37
N ALA A 356 -15.57 30.41 21.03
CA ALA A 356 -16.23 29.44 21.89
C ALA A 356 -15.18 28.66 22.68
N ALA A 357 -15.11 28.91 23.98
CA ALA A 357 -14.40 28.05 24.90
C ALA A 357 -15.00 26.63 24.78
N LEU A 358 -14.17 25.65 24.43
CA LEU A 358 -14.51 24.24 24.55
C LEU A 358 -14.62 23.92 26.04
N VAL A 359 -15.83 24.06 26.58
CA VAL A 359 -16.19 23.50 27.88
C VAL A 359 -16.53 22.03 27.62
N PHE A 360 -15.73 21.12 28.17
CA PHE A 360 -16.07 19.70 28.20
C PHE A 360 -17.27 19.54 29.12
N ASP A 361 -18.42 19.20 28.54
CA ASP A 361 -19.64 18.91 29.28
C ASP A 361 -19.62 17.42 29.69
N GLU A 362 -19.09 17.14 30.87
CA GLU A 362 -19.01 15.79 31.45
C GLU A 362 -20.38 15.23 31.87
N ALA A 363 -21.47 16.00 31.75
CA ALA A 363 -22.80 15.59 32.21
C ALA A 363 -23.54 14.63 31.26
N GLY A 364 -23.00 14.36 30.06
CA GLY A 364 -23.65 13.57 29.02
C GLY A 364 -23.13 12.15 28.81
N ASP A 365 -21.97 11.80 29.35
CA ASP A 365 -21.37 10.47 29.17
C ASP A 365 -22.04 9.46 30.10
N ARG A 366 -23.17 8.90 29.64
CA ARG A 366 -23.64 7.63 30.19
C ARG A 366 -22.62 6.55 29.79
N PRO A 367 -21.96 5.87 30.75
CA PRO A 367 -21.05 4.78 30.40
C PRO A 367 -21.83 3.71 29.66
N GLY A 368 -21.48 3.52 28.38
CA GLY A 368 -22.02 2.44 27.57
C GLY A 368 -21.67 1.11 28.22
N ALA A 369 -22.71 0.33 28.54
CA ALA A 369 -22.70 -1.05 29.01
C ALA A 369 -21.68 -1.38 30.12
N ASP A 370 -22.18 -1.61 31.34
CA ASP A 370 -21.40 -2.13 32.48
C ASP A 370 -20.54 -3.34 32.04
N PRO A 371 -19.21 -3.17 31.87
CA PRO A 371 -18.40 -4.17 31.18
C PRO A 371 -18.39 -5.46 31.98
N LEU A 372 -18.42 -6.59 31.29
CA LEU A 372 -18.46 -7.93 31.89
C LEU A 372 -17.34 -8.14 32.94
N LEU A 373 -16.20 -7.46 32.77
CA LEU A 373 -15.11 -7.39 33.75
C LEU A 373 -15.52 -6.69 35.06
N ALA A 374 -16.23 -5.56 35.01
CA ALA A 374 -16.68 -4.83 36.19
C ALA A 374 -17.69 -5.66 37.00
N ARG A 375 -18.63 -6.32 36.32
CA ARG A 375 -19.55 -7.29 36.95
C ARG A 375 -18.80 -8.46 37.58
N TYR A 376 -17.84 -9.03 36.87
CA TYR A 376 -16.98 -10.11 37.36
C TYR A 376 -16.20 -9.73 38.63
N LEU A 377 -15.51 -8.58 38.61
CA LEU A 377 -14.75 -8.08 39.75
C LEU A 377 -15.64 -7.67 40.92
N LYS A 378 -16.84 -7.17 40.68
CA LYS A 378 -17.79 -6.85 41.75
C LYS A 378 -18.22 -8.10 42.53
N ALA A 379 -18.49 -9.20 41.83
CA ALA A 379 -18.97 -10.44 42.45
C ALA A 379 -17.83 -11.34 42.99
N ARG A 380 -16.73 -11.51 42.25
CA ARG A 380 -15.60 -12.38 42.67
C ARG A 380 -14.46 -11.64 43.36
N GLY A 381 -14.38 -10.32 43.24
CA GLY A 381 -13.30 -9.50 43.79
C GLY A 381 -13.07 -9.61 45.30
N PRO A 382 -14.09 -9.73 46.16
CA PRO A 382 -13.86 -9.96 47.60
C PRO A 382 -13.16 -11.29 47.89
N ALA A 383 -13.58 -12.38 47.23
CA ALA A 383 -12.97 -13.71 47.40
C ALA A 383 -11.54 -13.75 46.84
N LEU A 384 -11.31 -13.13 45.67
CA LEU A 384 -9.98 -12.97 45.08
C LEU A 384 -9.03 -12.25 46.05
N ARG A 385 -9.48 -11.14 46.65
CA ARG A 385 -8.69 -10.37 47.62
C ARG A 385 -8.39 -11.15 48.89
N GLN A 386 -9.34 -11.92 49.41
CA GLN A 386 -9.14 -12.74 50.60
C GLN A 386 -8.12 -13.87 50.35
N ARG A 387 -8.13 -14.48 49.16
CA ARG A 387 -7.17 -15.53 48.79
C ARG A 387 -5.78 -14.98 48.53
N LEU A 388 -5.67 -13.84 47.84
CA LEU A 388 -4.38 -13.17 47.59
C LEU A 388 -3.65 -12.78 48.89
N ARG A 389 -4.38 -12.48 49.97
CA ARG A 389 -3.80 -12.24 51.30
C ARG A 389 -3.16 -13.48 51.93
N GLN A 390 -3.54 -14.68 51.50
CA GLN A 390 -3.00 -15.94 52.03
C GLN A 390 -1.87 -16.47 51.15
N ALA A 391 -2.12 -16.62 49.85
CA ALA A 391 -1.13 -16.98 48.84
C ALA A 391 -1.73 -16.84 47.42
N PRO A 392 -0.93 -16.55 46.39
CA PRO A 392 -1.39 -16.59 45.01
C PRO A 392 -1.82 -18.03 44.62
N LEU A 393 -2.84 -18.13 43.78
CA LEU A 393 -3.38 -19.41 43.29
C LEU A 393 -2.86 -19.66 41.87
N SER A 394 -2.47 -20.90 41.55
CA SER A 394 -2.09 -21.23 40.17
C SER A 394 -3.33 -21.27 39.26
N LEU A 395 -3.17 -20.93 37.97
CA LEU A 395 -4.27 -20.99 37.00
C LEU A 395 -4.98 -22.36 36.95
N PRO A 396 -4.28 -23.52 36.99
CA PRO A 396 -4.94 -24.83 37.02
C PRO A 396 -5.77 -25.09 38.28
N GLU A 397 -5.41 -24.49 39.42
CA GLU A 397 -6.21 -24.54 40.65
C GLU A 397 -7.41 -23.61 40.56
N ALA A 398 -7.25 -22.40 39.99
CA ALA A 398 -8.34 -21.45 39.76
C ALA A 398 -9.43 -22.04 38.85
N LEU A 399 -9.03 -22.79 37.83
CA LEU A 399 -9.94 -23.50 36.93
C LEU A 399 -10.67 -24.63 37.65
N ARG A 400 -9.97 -25.40 38.50
CA ARG A 400 -10.57 -26.48 39.33
C ARG A 400 -11.58 -25.95 40.35
N GLU A 401 -11.30 -24.81 40.94
CA GLU A 401 -12.23 -24.14 41.87
C GLU A 401 -13.37 -23.39 41.16
N GLY A 402 -13.41 -23.41 39.83
CA GLY A 402 -14.51 -22.85 39.05
C GLY A 402 -14.53 -21.33 38.95
N TRP A 403 -13.38 -20.67 39.16
CA TRP A 403 -13.30 -19.19 39.17
C TRP A 403 -13.55 -18.58 37.78
N HIS A 404 -13.38 -19.35 36.71
CA HIS A 404 -13.73 -18.96 35.34
C HIS A 404 -15.25 -18.91 35.10
N ARG A 405 -16.09 -19.40 36.02
CA ARG A 405 -17.55 -19.43 35.84
C ARG A 405 -18.23 -18.25 36.52
N PHE A 406 -19.04 -17.53 35.75
CA PHE A 406 -19.75 -16.33 36.20
C PHE A 406 -21.26 -16.44 35.95
N ASP A 407 -22.05 -16.23 37.01
CA ASP A 407 -23.52 -16.42 37.10
C ASP A 407 -24.03 -17.84 36.76
N ASP A 408 -25.29 -18.15 37.13
CA ASP A 408 -25.97 -19.45 36.87
C ASP A 408 -26.13 -19.77 35.36
N GLU A 409 -25.81 -18.81 34.48
CA GLU A 409 -25.89 -18.92 33.03
C GLU A 409 -24.55 -19.26 32.37
N ALA A 410 -23.86 -20.31 32.83
CA ALA A 410 -22.76 -21.00 32.11
C ALA A 410 -21.76 -20.11 31.32
N LEU A 411 -21.50 -18.88 31.76
CA LEU A 411 -20.69 -17.92 31.02
C LEU A 411 -19.24 -18.10 31.45
N ASP A 412 -18.40 -18.49 30.47
CA ASP A 412 -16.98 -18.68 30.69
C ASP A 412 -16.25 -17.32 30.62
N CYS A 413 -15.81 -16.87 31.78
CA CYS A 413 -15.08 -15.62 32.00
C CYS A 413 -13.56 -15.86 32.13
N LEU A 414 -13.05 -16.94 31.55
CA LEU A 414 -11.60 -17.19 31.47
C LEU A 414 -10.80 -15.98 30.96
N PRO A 415 -11.24 -15.19 29.95
CA PRO A 415 -10.50 -14.00 29.51
C PRO A 415 -10.43 -12.90 30.59
N GLN A 416 -11.46 -12.74 31.41
CA GLN A 416 -11.47 -11.77 32.51
C GLN A 416 -10.61 -12.26 33.68
N LEU A 417 -10.63 -13.56 33.97
CA LEU A 417 -9.71 -14.19 34.91
C LEU A 417 -8.26 -13.97 34.45
N LEU A 418 -7.94 -14.30 33.19
CA LEU A 418 -6.62 -14.06 32.61
C LEU A 418 -6.25 -12.58 32.65
N ASN A 419 -7.10 -11.63 32.26
CA ASN A 419 -6.77 -10.20 32.38
C ASN A 419 -6.54 -9.71 33.82
N THR A 420 -7.04 -10.42 34.83
CA THR A 420 -6.73 -10.13 36.24
C THR A 420 -5.39 -10.76 36.68
N PHE A 421 -4.87 -11.73 35.91
CA PHE A 421 -3.68 -12.53 36.20
C PHE A 421 -2.57 -12.44 35.14
N VAL A 422 -2.76 -11.69 34.06
CA VAL A 422 -1.77 -11.45 32.99
C VAL A 422 -0.82 -10.35 33.45
N ASP A 423 0.49 -10.46 33.32
CA ASP A 423 1.38 -11.60 33.06
C ASP A 423 2.76 -11.07 33.47
N THR A 424 3.30 -11.55 34.58
CA THR A 424 4.61 -11.11 35.08
C THR A 424 5.77 -11.69 34.27
N GLN A 425 5.53 -12.50 33.22
CA GLN A 425 6.59 -13.01 32.35
C GLN A 425 7.20 -11.94 31.42
N LEU A 426 6.70 -10.71 31.46
CA LEU A 426 7.34 -9.53 30.85
C LEU A 426 8.20 -8.71 31.83
N LEU A 427 8.25 -9.10 33.10
CA LEU A 427 9.11 -8.49 34.11
C LEU A 427 10.15 -9.53 34.55
N ASP A 428 11.38 -9.07 34.74
CA ASP A 428 12.50 -9.87 35.23
C ASP A 428 12.08 -10.72 36.45
N ASP A 429 12.52 -11.98 36.54
CA ASP A 429 12.18 -12.93 37.61
C ASP A 429 12.50 -12.38 39.03
N HIS A 430 13.32 -11.33 39.10
CA HIS A 430 13.71 -10.62 40.31
C HIS A 430 12.78 -9.47 40.72
N LEU A 431 11.85 -9.04 39.86
CA LEU A 431 10.96 -7.88 40.08
C LEU A 431 9.52 -8.32 40.36
N SER A 432 8.96 -7.81 41.46
CA SER A 432 7.57 -8.03 41.86
C SER A 432 6.84 -6.69 41.94
N VAL A 433 5.65 -6.60 41.36
CA VAL A 433 4.76 -5.44 41.51
C VAL A 433 3.82 -5.72 42.66
N GLY A 434 3.93 -4.92 43.72
CA GLY A 434 3.06 -4.96 44.89
C GLY A 434 2.05 -3.80 44.87
N ILE A 435 0.96 -3.97 45.61
CA ILE A 435 0.05 -2.89 45.96
C ILE A 435 0.21 -2.69 47.46
N ASP A 436 0.78 -1.56 47.87
CA ASP A 436 0.93 -1.20 49.28
C ASP A 436 -0.33 -0.49 49.78
N ASP A 437 -0.76 -0.84 51.00
CA ASP A 437 -1.98 -0.31 51.64
C ASP A 437 -1.84 1.14 52.12
N THR A 438 -0.75 1.81 51.75
CA THR A 438 -0.55 3.24 52.00
C THR A 438 -1.31 4.05 50.95
N PRO A 439 -2.28 4.89 51.34
CA PRO A 439 -2.90 5.83 50.42
C PRO A 439 -1.89 6.90 50.01
N PHE A 440 -1.94 7.35 48.75
CA PHE A 440 -1.10 8.45 48.28
C PHE A 440 -1.94 9.63 47.82
N ALA A 441 -1.40 10.83 48.02
CA ALA A 441 -1.90 12.08 47.46
C ALA A 441 -0.70 12.83 46.88
N ILE A 442 -0.65 12.97 45.56
CA ILE A 442 0.41 13.68 44.84
C ILE A 442 -0.19 14.94 44.23
N GLU A 443 0.43 16.07 44.54
CA GLU A 443 0.08 17.37 43.94
C GLU A 443 1.09 17.67 42.81
N LEU A 444 0.57 17.80 41.59
CA LEU A 444 1.37 18.08 40.41
C LEU A 444 1.71 19.58 40.35
N PRO A 445 2.79 19.98 39.63
CA PRO A 445 3.23 21.38 39.54
C PRO A 445 2.20 22.36 38.97
N ASP A 446 1.17 21.84 38.32
CA ASP A 446 0.04 22.61 37.75
C ASP A 446 -1.17 22.70 38.72
N GLY A 447 -1.01 22.25 39.96
CA GLY A 447 -2.01 22.34 41.02
C GLY A 447 -3.05 21.21 41.04
N ARG A 448 -2.92 20.20 40.16
CA ARG A 448 -3.81 19.04 40.15
C ARG A 448 -3.40 18.01 41.18
N ARG A 449 -4.37 17.46 41.90
CA ARG A 449 -4.16 16.49 42.98
C ARG A 449 -4.66 15.11 42.59
N ILE A 450 -3.77 14.13 42.60
CA ILE A 450 -4.08 12.72 42.32
C ILE A 450 -4.07 11.98 43.65
N GLU A 451 -5.21 11.41 44.03
CA GLU A 451 -5.35 10.61 45.24
C GLU A 451 -5.73 9.17 44.90
N GLY A 452 -5.09 8.22 45.57
CA GLY A 452 -5.35 6.79 45.42
C GLY A 452 -5.35 6.10 46.78
N ALA A 453 -6.30 5.18 46.99
CA ALA A 453 -6.45 4.46 48.24
C ALA A 453 -5.30 3.45 48.51
N VAL A 454 -4.50 3.14 47.49
CA VAL A 454 -3.36 2.22 47.55
C VAL A 454 -2.23 2.72 46.66
N THR A 455 -0.99 2.46 47.05
CA THR A 455 0.20 2.86 46.28
C THR A 455 0.74 1.66 45.50
N PRO A 456 0.79 1.72 44.15
CA PRO A 456 1.49 0.70 43.38
C PRO A 456 3.00 0.82 43.65
N SER A 457 3.63 -0.26 44.12
CA SER A 457 5.06 -0.31 44.42
C SER A 457 5.75 -1.42 43.63
N LEU A 458 7.02 -1.18 43.30
CA LEU A 458 7.85 -2.09 42.50
C LEU A 458 9.01 -2.54 43.39
N ARG A 459 9.09 -3.84 43.71
CA ARG A 459 10.02 -4.40 44.69
C ARG A 459 10.89 -5.49 44.07
N VAL A 460 12.16 -5.52 44.45
CA VAL A 460 13.08 -6.60 44.12
C VAL A 460 12.93 -7.71 45.14
N ARG A 461 12.82 -8.96 44.69
CA ARG A 461 12.64 -10.14 45.55
C ARG A 461 13.96 -10.44 46.28
N GLU A 462 14.01 -10.19 47.60
CA GLU A 462 15.16 -10.60 48.42
C GLU A 462 15.27 -12.13 48.41
N THR A 463 16.38 -12.63 47.87
CA THR A 463 16.70 -14.05 47.81
C THR A 463 17.20 -14.49 49.18
N THR A 464 16.37 -15.19 49.94
CA THR A 464 16.85 -15.98 51.08
C THR A 464 17.76 -17.08 50.55
N MET A 465 19.06 -16.95 50.82
CA MET A 465 20.03 -18.03 50.62
C MET A 465 19.58 -19.26 51.41
N PRO A 466 19.51 -20.46 50.81
CA PRO A 466 19.26 -21.66 51.58
C PRO A 466 20.46 -21.91 52.50
N ASP A 467 20.17 -22.12 53.79
CA ASP A 467 21.12 -22.62 54.77
C ASP A 467 21.91 -23.79 54.17
N GLN A 468 23.23 -23.60 54.08
CA GLN A 468 24.16 -24.70 54.15
C GLN A 468 24.14 -25.18 55.60
N ASP A 469 23.73 -26.42 55.86
CA ASP A 469 24.53 -27.38 56.62
C ASP A 469 23.76 -28.69 56.92
N VAL A 470 24.47 -29.78 56.67
CA VAL A 470 24.53 -31.08 57.39
C VAL A 470 23.24 -31.87 57.64
#